data_AF-A0A4R3ND21-F1
#
_entry.id   AF-A0A4R3ND21-F1
#
_cell.length_a   1.000
_cell.length_b   1.000
_cell.length_c   1.000
_cell.angle_alpha   90.00
_cell.angle_beta   90.00
_cell.angle_gamma   90.00
#
_symmetry.space_group_name_H-M   'P 1'
#
loop_
_entity.id
_entity.type
_entity.pdbx_description
1 polymer ?
#
loop_
_entity_poly.entity_id
_entity_poly.type
_entity_poly.pdbx_seq_one_letter_code
_entity_poly.pdbx_strand_id
1 'polypeptide(L)' 'MWLEALPPAEFTNDDFRNAMSELDQTLDGMARALELSRRQVAYYAKDRPIPRHVGLAVRYLLEHRHSA' A
#
# COMPACT_ATOMS: atom_id res chain seq x y z
N MET A 1 5.38 19.46 -18.25
CA MET A 1 5.27 20.04 -16.89
C MET A 1 5.52 18.90 -15.90
N TRP A 2 6.42 19.02 -14.92
CA TRP A 2 6.85 17.86 -14.10
C TRP A 2 5.76 17.33 -13.14
N LEU A 3 4.69 18.10 -12.93
CA LEU A 3 3.55 17.74 -12.08
C LEU A 3 2.69 16.60 -12.66
N GLU A 4 2.66 16.43 -13.98
CA GLU A 4 1.88 15.35 -14.63
C GLU A 4 2.48 13.96 -14.41
N ALA A 5 3.74 13.89 -13.97
CA ALA A 5 4.42 12.63 -13.63
C ALA A 5 4.20 12.23 -12.17
N LEU A 6 3.53 13.06 -11.36
CA LEU A 6 3.25 12.71 -9.97
C LEU A 6 2.11 11.68 -9.93
N PRO A 7 2.29 10.54 -9.25
CA PRO A 7 1.22 9.59 -9.07
C PRO A 7 0.03 10.30 -8.38
N PRO A 8 -1.21 9.85 -8.65
CA PRO A 8 -2.41 10.43 -8.05
C PRO A 8 -2.23 10.65 -6.54
N ALA A 9 -2.72 11.79 -6.06
CA ALA A 9 -2.63 12.14 -4.64
C ALA A 9 -3.35 11.12 -3.74
N GLU A 10 -4.37 10.46 -4.28
CA GLU A 10 -5.12 9.41 -3.59
C GLU A 10 -4.46 8.04 -3.80
N PHE A 11 -4.39 7.29 -2.72
CA PHE A 11 -4.00 5.88 -2.72
C PHE A 11 -5.25 5.08 -2.37
N THR A 12 -5.78 4.37 -3.35
CA THR A 12 -7.09 3.72 -3.25
C THR A 12 -6.97 2.32 -2.62
N ASN A 13 -8.11 1.72 -2.28
CA ASN A 13 -8.17 0.32 -1.86
C ASN A 13 -7.73 -0.64 -2.98
N ASP A 14 -7.95 -0.27 -4.24
CA ASP A 14 -7.52 -1.04 -5.40
C ASP A 14 -5.99 -0.99 -5.53
N ASP A 15 -5.40 0.19 -5.35
CA ASP A 15 -3.94 0.34 -5.28
C ASP A 15 -3.35 -0.50 -4.14
N PHE A 16 -4.01 -0.54 -2.99
CA PHE A 16 -3.59 -1.37 -1.85
C PHE A 16 -3.62 -2.87 -2.18
N ARG A 17 -4.69 -3.35 -2.82
CA ARG A 17 -4.81 -4.76 -3.24
C ARG A 17 -3.77 -5.12 -4.30
N ASN A 18 -3.54 -4.23 -5.26
CA ASN A 18 -2.53 -4.42 -6.30
C ASN A 18 -1.13 -4.48 -5.68
N ALA A 19 -0.83 -3.58 -4.75
CA ALA A 19 0.44 -3.57 -4.03
C ALA A 19 0.66 -4.87 -3.23
N MET A 20 -0.37 -5.39 -2.56
CA MET A 20 -0.28 -6.69 -1.88
C MET A 20 0.08 -7.82 -2.85
N SER A 21 -0.55 -7.84 -4.04
CA SER A 21 -0.26 -8.83 -5.07
C SER A 21 1.16 -8.70 -5.63
N GLU A 22 1.62 -7.46 -5.87
CA GLU A 22 2.95 -7.19 -6.40
C GLU A 22 4.07 -7.51 -5.39
N LEU A 23 3.80 -7.27 -4.10
CA LEU A 23 4.70 -7.61 -3.02
C LEU A 23 4.58 -9.08 -2.57
N ASP A 24 3.75 -9.90 -3.23
CA ASP A 24 3.43 -11.28 -2.82
C ASP A 24 3.15 -11.39 -1.30
N GLN A 25 2.45 -10.40 -0.75
CA GLN A 25 2.16 -10.31 0.68
C GLN A 25 0.77 -10.85 0.98
N THR A 26 0.70 -11.71 2.00
CA THR A 26 -0.55 -12.03 2.68
C THR A 26 -0.98 -10.88 3.58
N LEU A 27 -2.21 -10.93 4.11
CA LEU A 27 -2.67 -9.97 5.13
C LEU A 27 -1.72 -9.90 6.35
N ASP A 28 -1.15 -11.05 6.73
CA ASP A 28 -0.23 -11.17 7.85
C ASP A 28 1.16 -10.61 7.52
N GLY A 29 1.66 -10.88 6.32
CA GLY A 29 2.92 -10.30 5.84
C GLY A 29 2.83 -8.77 5.77
N MET A 30 1.72 -8.26 5.23
CA MET A 30 1.52 -6.83 5.09
C MET A 30 1.34 -6.14 6.46
N ALA A 31 0.67 -6.80 7.41
CA ALA A 31 0.53 -6.31 8.77
C ALA A 31 1.90 -6.15 9.46
N ARG A 32 2.82 -7.11 9.26
CA ARG A 32 4.17 -7.03 9.81
C ARG A 32 4.99 -5.91 9.16
N ALA A 33 4.90 -5.76 7.84
CA ALA A 33 5.66 -4.75 7.11
C ALA A 33 5.18 -3.31 7.36
N LEU A 34 3.89 -3.12 7.67
CA LEU A 34 3.32 -1.81 7.99
C LEU A 34 3.22 -1.52 9.49
N GLU A 35 3.61 -2.48 10.35
CA GLU A 35 3.42 -2.43 11.80
C GLU A 35 1.95 -2.16 12.22
N LEU A 36 1.02 -2.80 11.49
CA LEU A 36 -0.42 -2.68 11.71
C LEU A 36 -1.02 -4.01 12.19
N SER A 37 -2.23 -3.97 12.73
CA SER A 37 -2.99 -5.20 12.96
C SER A 37 -3.46 -5.83 11.65
N ARG A 38 -3.49 -7.17 11.59
CA ARG A 38 -4.09 -7.93 10.48
C ARG A 38 -5.51 -7.46 10.15
N ARG A 39 -6.28 -7.06 11.17
CA ARG A 39 -7.64 -6.54 11.00
C ARG A 39 -7.66 -5.20 10.25
N GLN A 40 -6.73 -4.30 10.55
CA GLN A 40 -6.60 -3.03 9.82
C GLN A 40 -6.25 -3.26 8.36
N VAL A 41 -5.30 -4.16 8.08
CA VAL A 41 -4.95 -4.54 6.71
C VAL A 41 -6.15 -5.13 5.98
N ALA A 42 -6.93 -6.01 6.63
CA ALA A 42 -8.15 -6.55 6.02
C ALA A 42 -9.20 -5.48 5.72
N TYR A 43 -9.35 -4.46 6.58
CA TYR A 43 -10.24 -3.34 6.29
C TYR A 43 -9.78 -2.52 5.09
N TYR A 44 -8.47 -2.28 4.97
CA TYR A 44 -7.87 -1.58 3.84
C TYR A 44 -7.91 -2.39 2.54
N ALA A 45 -7.77 -3.71 2.60
CA ALA A 45 -7.94 -4.57 1.43
C ALA A 45 -9.40 -4.63 0.96
N LYS A 46 -10.37 -4.31 1.83
CA LYS A 46 -11.79 -4.36 1.51
C LYS A 46 -12.31 -3.04 0.93
N ASP A 47 -12.50 -2.04 1.77
CA ASP A 47 -13.28 -0.83 1.43
C ASP A 47 -12.97 0.39 2.32
N ARG A 48 -12.19 0.22 3.39
CA ARG A 48 -11.93 1.34 4.30
C ARG A 48 -10.95 2.32 3.67
N PRO A 49 -11.24 3.63 3.66
CA PRO A 49 -10.33 4.63 3.10
C PRO A 49 -8.91 4.48 3.65
N ILE A 50 -7.92 4.51 2.76
CA ILE A 50 -6.51 4.36 3.13
C ILE A 50 -5.99 5.70 3.68
N PRO A 51 -5.53 5.76 4.93
CA PRO A 51 -4.88 6.95 5.44
C PRO A 51 -3.61 7.27 4.64
N ARG A 52 -3.34 8.56 4.40
CA ARG A 52 -2.19 9.01 3.61
C ARG A 52 -0.85 8.38 4.02
N HIS A 53 -0.60 8.24 5.33
CA HIS A 53 0.64 7.64 5.84
C HIS A 53 0.76 6.14 5.50
N VAL A 54 -0.35 5.40 5.47
CA VAL A 54 -0.38 4.00 5.03
C VAL A 54 -0.08 3.90 3.54
N GLY A 55 -0.72 4.74 2.72
CA GLY A 55 -0.45 4.78 1.28
C GLY A 55 1.03 5.10 0.96
N LEU A 56 1.63 6.05 1.68
CA LEU A 56 3.06 6.35 1.55
C LEU A 56 3.95 5.17 1.96
N ALA A 57 3.65 4.49 3.07
CA ALA A 57 4.41 3.33 3.51
C ALA A 57 4.35 2.18 2.49
N VAL A 58 3.17 1.93 1.89
CA VAL A 58 3.03 0.91 0.84
C VAL A 58 3.82 1.26 -0.41
N ARG A 59 3.79 2.53 -0.86
CA ARG A 59 4.61 2.99 -1.99
C ARG A 59 6.10 2.79 -1.73
N TYR A 60 6.55 3.13 -0.52
CA TYR A 60 7.94 2.89 -0.11
C TYR A 60 8.33 1.42 -0.23
N LEU A 61 7.47 0.49 0.23
CA LEU A 61 7.73 -0.95 0.12
C LEU A 61 7.82 -1.43 -1.33
N LEU A 62 6.98 -0.91 -2.24
CA LEU A 62 7.04 -1.21 -3.67
C LEU A 62 8.35 -0.72 -4.30
N GLU A 63 8.74 0.52 -4.02
CA GLU A 63 10.00 1.09 -4.53
C GLU A 63 11.23 0.29 -4.07
N HIS A 64 11.23 -0.20 -2.83
CA HIS A 64 12.34 -0.97 -2.27
C HIS A 64 12.37 -2.41 -2.76
N ARG A 65 11.23 -2.98 -3.14
CA ARG A 65 11.17 -4.28 -3.83
C ARG A 65 11.87 -4.24 -5.18
N HIS A 66 11.75 -3.15 -5.91
CA HIS A 66 12.35 -3.00 -7.25
C HIS A 66 13.85 -2.65 -7.21
N SER A 67 14.34 -2.21 -6.06
CA SER A 67 15.75 -1.84 -5.84
C SER A 67 16.62 -2.98 -5.29
N ALA A 68 16.03 -4.14 -5.01
CA ALA A 68 16.67 -5.33 -4.44
C ALA A 68 16.73 -6.47 -5.45
#